data_AF-A0A5N6SE16-F1
#
_entry.id   AF-A0A5N6SE16-F1
#
_cell.length_a   1.000
_cell.length_b   1.000
_cell.length_c   1.000
_cell.angle_alpha   90.00
_cell.angle_beta   90.00
_cell.angle_gamma   90.00
#
_symmetry.space_group_name_H-M   'P 1'
#
loop_
_entity.id
_entity.type
_entity.pdbx_description
1 polymer ?
#
loop_
_entity_poly.entity_id
_entity_poly.type
_entity_poly.pdbx_seq_one_letter_code
_entity_poly.pdbx_strand_id
1 'polypeptide(L)'
;MSQALVVVYQETGLLHNNTFKITLASKSFFRTLYHIAYIMSSDPVYTQRSTETLLDIATDVIQILVQAEQTLGVAESLTAGGVMAALTSVPGSSAVFRGGVVSYATPLKQQLLGVDPDLIATMGVINPLVATQMAEGARKATTCDNSPTAWGIGTTGVAGPASQDGKPVGTVYIGIASPTGNRAWGPFNFPGSRERIREATVLEALSRLREELVAYRSNVRK
;
A
#
# COMPACT_ATOMS: atom_id res chain seq x y z
N MET A 1 -24.80 -20.74 -40.95
CA MET A 1 -23.42 -20.20 -40.83
C MET A 1 -23.44 -19.14 -39.75
N SER A 2 -22.69 -19.29 -38.67
CA SER A 2 -22.62 -18.30 -37.60
C SER A 2 -21.53 -17.28 -37.92
N GLN A 3 -21.89 -16.00 -38.08
CA GLN A 3 -20.94 -14.90 -38.14
C GLN A 3 -20.68 -14.42 -36.71
N ALA A 4 -19.40 -14.31 -36.32
CA ALA A 4 -19.00 -13.65 -35.08
C ALA A 4 -18.31 -12.34 -35.44
N LEU A 5 -18.77 -11.24 -34.85
CA LEU A 5 -18.16 -9.93 -35.00
C LEU A 5 -17.17 -9.76 -33.84
N VAL A 6 -15.88 -9.60 -34.15
CA VAL A 6 -14.84 -9.28 -33.16
C VAL A 6 -14.41 -7.83 -33.40
N VAL A 7 -14.60 -6.98 -32.39
CA VAL A 7 -14.18 -5.58 -32.42
C VAL A 7 -12.93 -5.46 -31.55
N VAL A 8 -11.81 -5.05 -32.14
CA VAL A 8 -10.54 -4.83 -31.44
C VAL A 8 -10.30 -3.33 -31.33
N TYR A 9 -10.08 -2.84 -30.11
CA TYR A 9 -9.66 -1.45 -29.86
C TYR A 9 -8.16 -1.41 -29.60
N GLN A 10 -7.46 -0.45 -30.19
CA GLN A 10 -6.05 -0.16 -29.91
C GLN A 10 -5.95 1.21 -29.23
N GLU A 11 -5.49 1.26 -27.99
CA GLU A 11 -5.21 2.51 -27.27
C GLU A 11 -3.88 3.12 -27.74
N THR A 12 -3.91 3.84 -28.86
CA THR A 12 -3.04 5.01 -29.08
C THR A 12 -3.79 5.95 -30.02
N GLY A 13 -3.93 7.21 -29.62
CA GLY A 13 -4.80 8.18 -30.27
C GLY A 13 -4.47 8.39 -31.75
N LEU A 14 -5.43 8.03 -32.61
CA LEU A 14 -5.93 8.73 -33.79
C LEU A 14 -6.93 7.81 -34.49
N LEU A 15 -8.16 8.30 -34.68
CA LEU A 15 -9.30 7.54 -35.18
C LEU A 15 -9.05 6.97 -36.58
N HIS A 16 -9.11 5.64 -36.73
CA HIS A 16 -9.53 4.93 -37.95
C HIS A 16 -10.21 3.60 -37.55
N ASN A 17 -11.53 3.53 -37.71
CA ASN A 17 -12.31 2.31 -37.49
C ASN A 17 -12.13 1.36 -38.69
N ASN A 18 -11.27 0.36 -38.57
CA ASN A 18 -11.19 -0.71 -39.55
C ASN A 18 -11.85 -1.99 -39.02
N THR A 19 -12.99 -2.34 -39.61
CA THR A 19 -13.70 -3.59 -39.36
C THR A 19 -13.18 -4.67 -40.31
N PHE A 20 -12.51 -5.71 -39.80
CA PHE A 20 -12.09 -6.86 -40.61
C PHE A 20 -13.10 -8.00 -40.49
N LYS A 21 -13.67 -8.45 -41.61
CA LYS A 21 -14.45 -9.69 -41.68
C LYS A 21 -13.50 -10.86 -41.95
N ILE A 22 -13.37 -11.78 -41.00
CA ILE A 22 -12.64 -13.03 -41.20
C ILE A 22 -13.66 -14.16 -41.39
N THR A 23 -13.57 -14.85 -42.52
CA THR A 23 -14.37 -16.05 -42.83
C THR A 23 -13.57 -17.29 -42.46
N LEU A 24 -14.03 -18.07 -41.48
CA LEU A 24 -13.34 -19.29 -41.02
C LEU A 24 -13.87 -20.54 -41.75
N ALA A 25 -12.95 -21.38 -42.24
CA ALA A 25 -13.24 -22.50 -43.15
C ALA A 25 -13.54 -23.85 -42.45
N SER A 26 -13.44 -23.98 -41.12
CA SER A 26 -13.79 -25.25 -40.44
C SER A 26 -13.96 -25.11 -38.92
N LYS A 27 -14.80 -25.98 -38.33
CA LYS A 27 -15.04 -26.06 -36.87
C LYS A 27 -13.79 -26.40 -36.05
N SER A 28 -12.78 -27.05 -36.64
CA SER A 28 -11.53 -27.39 -35.97
C SER A 28 -10.70 -26.14 -35.62
N PHE A 29 -10.69 -25.15 -36.51
CA PHE A 29 -10.01 -23.87 -36.28
C PHE A 29 -10.66 -23.02 -35.17
N PHE A 30 -11.95 -23.24 -34.91
CA PHE A 30 -12.69 -22.55 -33.86
C PHE A 30 -12.13 -22.85 -32.46
N ARG A 31 -11.67 -24.09 -32.24
CA ARG A 31 -11.16 -24.54 -30.94
C ARG A 31 -9.76 -23.99 -30.64
N THR A 32 -8.92 -23.88 -31.66
CA THR A 32 -7.57 -23.28 -31.53
C THR A 32 -7.64 -21.77 -31.33
N LEU A 33 -8.54 -21.07 -32.04
CA LEU A 33 -8.81 -19.65 -31.80
C LEU A 33 -9.45 -19.42 -30.43
N TYR A 34 -10.35 -20.30 -29.96
CA TYR A 34 -10.89 -20.22 -28.60
C TYR A 34 -9.81 -20.47 -27.55
N HIS A 35 -8.86 -21.37 -27.77
CA HIS A 35 -7.77 -21.60 -26.81
C HIS A 35 -6.77 -20.44 -26.78
N ILE A 36 -6.47 -19.82 -27.93
CA ILE A 36 -5.62 -18.62 -27.96
C ILE A 36 -6.36 -17.44 -27.32
N ALA A 37 -7.65 -17.24 -27.61
CA ALA A 37 -8.47 -16.25 -26.93
C ALA A 37 -8.66 -16.54 -25.43
N TYR A 38 -8.69 -17.81 -25.02
CA TYR A 38 -8.82 -18.24 -23.61
C TYR A 38 -7.51 -18.10 -22.82
N ILE A 39 -6.36 -18.37 -23.46
CA ILE A 39 -5.03 -18.11 -22.90
C ILE A 39 -4.79 -16.59 -22.80
N MET A 40 -5.32 -15.81 -23.77
CA MET A 40 -5.37 -14.35 -23.70
C MET A 40 -6.52 -13.81 -22.82
N SER A 41 -7.41 -14.67 -22.33
CA SER A 41 -8.47 -14.39 -21.35
C SER A 41 -8.18 -15.03 -19.99
N SER A 42 -6.90 -15.25 -19.66
CA SER A 42 -6.55 -15.07 -18.25
C SER A 42 -6.97 -13.65 -17.95
N ASP A 43 -8.14 -13.51 -17.31
CA ASP A 43 -8.77 -12.24 -17.05
C ASP A 43 -7.64 -11.31 -16.61
N PRO A 44 -7.39 -10.18 -17.32
CA PRO A 44 -6.56 -9.18 -16.69
C PRO A 44 -7.24 -8.99 -15.35
N VAL A 45 -6.50 -9.21 -14.26
CA VAL A 45 -6.98 -8.83 -12.93
C VAL A 45 -7.16 -7.34 -13.07
N TYR A 46 -8.36 -6.95 -13.50
CA TYR A 46 -8.81 -5.60 -13.64
C TYR A 46 -8.99 -5.24 -12.18
N THR A 47 -7.88 -4.86 -11.57
CA THR A 47 -7.88 -4.23 -10.27
C THR A 47 -8.89 -3.12 -10.47
N GLN A 48 -10.05 -3.21 -9.82
CA GLN A 48 -11.03 -2.13 -9.89
C GLN A 48 -10.23 -0.87 -9.60
N ARG A 49 -10.08 0.00 -10.61
CA ARG A 49 -9.59 1.34 -10.34
C ARG A 49 -10.68 1.94 -9.50
N SER A 50 -10.53 1.88 -8.17
CA SER A 50 -11.24 2.79 -7.32
C SER A 50 -10.87 4.17 -7.85
N THR A 51 -11.86 4.98 -8.15
CA THR A 51 -11.70 6.42 -8.45
C THR A 51 -11.21 7.21 -7.22
N GLU A 52 -10.73 6.49 -6.22
CA GLU A 52 -10.47 6.93 -4.89
C GLU A 52 -9.08 7.55 -4.84
N THR A 53 -9.04 8.79 -4.39
CA THR A 53 -7.82 9.55 -4.22
C THR A 53 -7.16 9.22 -2.88
N LEU A 54 -5.90 9.59 -2.74
CA LEU A 54 -5.21 9.49 -1.45
C LEU A 54 -5.97 10.24 -0.33
N LEU A 55 -6.57 11.38 -0.67
CA LEU A 55 -7.33 12.19 0.29
C LEU A 55 -8.62 11.46 0.72
N ASP A 56 -9.29 10.74 -0.18
CA ASP A 56 -10.47 9.95 0.16
C ASP A 56 -10.11 8.84 1.17
N ILE A 57 -9.04 8.10 0.93
CA ILE A 57 -8.57 7.04 1.85
C ILE A 57 -8.15 7.64 3.20
N ALA A 58 -7.40 8.74 3.19
CA ALA A 58 -7.01 9.42 4.42
C ALA A 58 -8.24 9.91 5.20
N THR A 59 -9.25 10.43 4.50
CA THR A 59 -10.50 10.90 5.09
C THR A 59 -11.24 9.76 5.79
N ASP A 60 -11.37 8.61 5.12
CA ASP A 60 -11.98 7.41 5.71
C ASP A 60 -11.24 6.96 6.97
N VAL A 61 -9.90 6.89 6.92
CA VAL A 61 -9.08 6.51 8.08
C VAL A 61 -9.35 7.44 9.27
N ILE A 62 -9.32 8.76 9.05
CA ILE A 62 -9.58 9.75 10.12
C ILE A 62 -11.01 9.60 10.66
N GLN A 63 -12.01 9.48 9.78
CA GLN A 63 -13.40 9.32 10.21
C GLN A 63 -13.61 8.04 11.03
N ILE A 64 -13.03 6.92 10.61
CA ILE A 64 -13.14 5.65 11.32
C ILE A 64 -12.50 5.77 12.72
N LEU A 65 -11.32 6.36 12.82
CA LEU A 65 -10.63 6.57 14.09
C LEU A 65 -11.42 7.51 15.01
N VAL A 66 -11.97 8.60 14.48
CA VAL A 66 -12.78 9.57 15.25
C VAL A 66 -14.02 8.89 15.82
N GLN A 67 -14.73 8.11 15.01
CA GLN A 67 -15.92 7.36 15.45
C GLN A 67 -15.60 6.30 16.51
N ALA A 68 -14.37 5.80 16.54
CA ALA A 68 -13.92 4.80 17.51
C ALA A 68 -13.21 5.42 18.73
N GLU A 69 -13.03 6.75 18.76
CA GLU A 69 -12.20 7.46 19.75
C GLU A 69 -10.79 6.87 19.88
N GLN A 70 -10.24 6.39 18.76
CA GLN A 70 -8.93 5.76 18.69
C GLN A 70 -7.90 6.68 18.04
N THR A 71 -6.65 6.51 18.46
CA THR A 71 -5.54 7.39 18.09
C THR A 71 -4.50 6.67 17.23
N LEU A 72 -3.76 7.45 16.42
CA LEU A 72 -2.79 6.93 15.46
C LEU A 72 -1.44 7.66 15.58
N GLY A 73 -0.36 6.87 15.55
CA GLY A 73 1.03 7.33 15.41
C GLY A 73 1.69 6.74 14.16
N VAL A 74 2.67 7.44 13.60
CA VAL A 74 3.33 7.01 12.34
C VAL A 74 4.86 7.05 12.45
N ALA A 75 5.53 6.04 11.92
CA ALA A 75 6.97 6.00 11.73
C ALA A 75 7.32 5.88 10.24
N GLU A 76 8.11 6.81 9.72
CA GLU A 76 8.46 6.87 8.30
C GLU A 76 9.97 6.78 8.07
N SER A 77 10.38 5.92 7.15
CA SER A 77 11.74 5.93 6.57
C SER A 77 11.68 6.48 5.15
N LEU A 78 11.49 5.63 4.13
CA LEU A 78 11.56 6.03 2.72
C LEU A 78 10.57 7.13 2.32
N THR A 79 9.40 7.21 2.96
CA THR A 79 8.33 8.17 2.63
C THR A 79 8.61 9.56 3.23
N ALA A 80 9.44 9.63 4.27
CA ALA A 80 9.96 10.86 4.89
C ALA A 80 8.91 11.94 5.19
N GLY A 81 7.77 11.54 5.75
CA GLY A 81 6.69 12.44 6.17
C GLY A 81 5.46 12.42 5.25
N GLY A 82 5.49 11.66 4.16
CA GLY A 82 4.38 11.59 3.21
C GLY A 82 3.11 11.00 3.79
N VAL A 83 3.21 9.98 4.67
CA VAL A 83 2.03 9.39 5.33
C VAL A 83 1.42 10.39 6.31
N MET A 84 2.25 11.02 7.13
CA MET A 84 1.82 12.06 8.06
C MET A 84 1.17 13.24 7.34
N ALA A 85 1.79 13.73 6.25
CA ALA A 85 1.25 14.82 5.45
C ALA A 85 -0.13 14.49 4.88
N ALA A 86 -0.32 13.27 4.36
CA ALA A 86 -1.60 12.82 3.83
C ALA A 86 -2.70 12.80 4.90
N LEU A 87 -2.40 12.27 6.09
CA LEU A 87 -3.34 12.25 7.23
C LEU A 87 -3.68 13.68 7.69
N THR A 88 -2.70 14.57 7.82
CA THR A 88 -2.91 15.94 8.28
C THR A 88 -3.56 16.85 7.25
N SER A 89 -3.65 16.42 5.99
CA SER A 89 -4.39 17.13 4.94
C SER A 89 -5.91 17.04 5.15
N VAL A 90 -6.38 16.09 5.98
CA VAL A 90 -7.79 15.94 6.33
C VAL A 90 -8.17 16.89 7.48
N PRO A 91 -9.17 17.77 7.31
CA PRO A 91 -9.68 18.61 8.41
C PRO A 91 -10.16 17.76 9.59
N GLY A 92 -9.80 18.18 10.81
CA GLY A 92 -10.17 17.45 12.05
C GLY A 92 -9.25 16.28 12.39
N SER A 93 -8.22 16.00 11.59
CA SER A 93 -7.23 14.94 11.86
C SER A 93 -6.55 15.05 13.23
N SER A 94 -6.42 16.26 13.80
CA SER A 94 -5.87 16.49 15.14
C SER A 94 -6.66 15.84 16.27
N ALA A 95 -7.90 15.41 16.04
CA ALA A 95 -8.68 14.67 17.04
C ALA A 95 -8.10 13.27 17.31
N VAL A 96 -7.40 12.67 16.34
CA VAL A 96 -6.97 11.26 16.39
C VAL A 96 -5.52 11.03 16.02
N PHE A 97 -4.95 11.85 15.14
CA PHE A 97 -3.55 11.73 14.76
C PHE A 97 -2.66 12.41 15.81
N ARG A 98 -1.82 11.62 16.50
CA ARG A 98 -0.98 12.08 17.61
C ARG A 98 0.41 12.56 17.17
N GLY A 99 0.78 12.33 15.92
CA GLY A 99 2.09 12.68 15.38
C GLY A 99 2.87 11.45 14.93
N GLY A 100 4.19 11.59 14.84
CA GLY A 100 5.04 10.53 14.35
C GLY A 100 6.51 10.90 14.28
N VAL A 101 7.30 9.95 13.78
CA VAL A 101 8.75 10.04 13.70
C VAL A 101 9.21 9.77 12.28
N VAL A 102 10.00 10.68 11.71
CA VAL A 102 10.79 10.37 10.50
C VAL A 102 12.14 9.81 10.93
N SER A 103 12.25 8.48 10.98
CA SER A 103 13.48 7.76 11.37
C SER A 103 14.31 7.39 10.14
N TYR A 104 14.78 8.39 9.40
CA TYR A 104 15.45 8.19 8.11
C TYR A 104 16.80 7.48 8.26
N ALA A 105 17.62 7.92 9.23
CA ALA A 105 18.88 7.26 9.57
C ALA A 105 18.63 5.98 10.39
N THR A 106 19.39 4.92 10.12
CA THR A 106 19.25 3.62 10.82
C THR A 106 19.35 3.73 12.36
N PRO A 107 20.30 4.48 12.95
CA PRO A 107 20.37 4.63 14.41
C PRO A 107 19.10 5.26 15.02
N LEU A 108 18.41 6.14 14.29
CA LEU A 108 17.17 6.76 14.78
C LEU A 108 16.02 5.76 14.90
N LYS A 109 16.03 4.66 14.13
CA LYS A 109 15.05 3.57 14.27
C LYS A 109 15.20 2.89 15.64
N GLN A 110 16.42 2.73 16.12
CA GLN A 110 16.70 2.16 17.43
C GLN A 110 16.36 3.17 18.54
N GLN A 111 16.90 4.38 18.43
CA GLN A 111 16.81 5.39 19.48
C GLN A 111 15.39 5.92 19.71
N LEU A 112 14.64 6.17 18.64
CA LEU A 112 13.32 6.81 18.73
C LEU A 112 12.17 5.81 18.71
N LEU A 113 12.34 4.67 18.06
CA LEU A 113 11.28 3.69 17.84
C LEU A 113 11.51 2.36 18.57
N GLY A 114 12.69 2.17 19.18
CA GLY A 114 13.03 0.92 19.87
C GLY A 114 13.12 -0.29 18.95
N VAL A 115 13.44 -0.08 17.67
CA VAL A 115 13.72 -1.19 16.73
C VAL A 115 14.96 -1.92 17.21
N ASP A 116 14.87 -3.24 17.27
CA ASP A 116 15.90 -4.15 17.76
C ASP A 116 17.21 -3.99 16.94
N PRO A 117 18.33 -3.63 17.59
CA PRO A 117 19.61 -3.49 16.91
C PRO A 117 20.13 -4.81 16.33
N ASP A 118 19.86 -5.95 16.96
CA ASP A 118 20.30 -7.26 16.49
C ASP A 118 19.53 -7.68 15.23
N LEU A 119 18.23 -7.36 15.19
CA LEU A 119 17.41 -7.53 13.98
C LEU A 119 17.95 -6.69 12.82
N ILE A 120 18.30 -5.42 13.08
CA ILE A 120 18.88 -4.54 12.04
C ILE A 120 20.22 -5.09 11.55
N ALA A 121 21.09 -5.55 12.45
CA ALA A 121 22.40 -6.08 12.11
C ALA A 121 22.33 -7.38 11.29
N THR A 122 21.36 -8.25 11.59
CA THR A 122 21.21 -9.56 10.95
C THR A 122 20.39 -9.52 9.67
N MET A 123 19.31 -8.73 9.64
CA MET A 123 18.30 -8.77 8.56
C MET A 123 18.23 -7.49 7.73
N GLY A 124 18.90 -6.41 8.17
CA GLY A 124 18.83 -5.10 7.55
C GLY A 124 17.50 -4.36 7.82
N VAL A 125 17.45 -3.09 7.43
CA VAL A 125 16.28 -2.22 7.69
C VAL A 125 15.11 -2.47 6.72
N ILE A 126 15.35 -3.16 5.61
CA ILE A 126 14.35 -3.46 4.57
C ILE A 126 13.74 -4.84 4.85
N ASN A 127 12.96 -4.91 5.92
CA ASN A 127 12.46 -6.17 6.49
C ASN A 127 11.04 -6.00 7.09
N PRO A 128 10.16 -7.01 7.02
CA PRO A 128 8.82 -6.93 7.60
C PRO A 128 8.83 -6.78 9.12
N LEU A 129 9.77 -7.42 9.84
CA LEU A 129 9.88 -7.29 11.30
C LEU A 129 10.30 -5.88 11.71
N VAL A 130 11.20 -5.25 10.94
CA VAL A 130 11.57 -3.85 11.15
C VAL A 130 10.36 -2.94 10.93
N ALA A 131 9.56 -3.18 9.88
CA ALA A 131 8.34 -2.42 9.65
C ALA A 131 7.33 -2.56 10.80
N THR A 132 7.15 -3.77 11.33
CA THR A 132 6.33 -4.03 12.53
C THR A 132 6.84 -3.29 13.76
N GLN A 133 8.14 -3.40 14.07
CA GLN A 133 8.73 -2.73 15.23
C GLN A 133 8.69 -1.21 15.08
N MET A 134 8.83 -0.67 13.87
CA MET A 134 8.62 0.75 13.60
C MET A 134 7.19 1.19 13.92
N ALA A 135 6.18 0.39 13.54
CA ALA A 135 4.78 0.69 13.82
C ALA A 135 4.47 0.65 15.34
N GLU A 136 5.02 -0.33 16.05
CA GLU A 136 4.93 -0.40 17.52
C GLU A 136 5.66 0.78 18.18
N GLY A 137 6.85 1.10 17.69
CA GLY A 137 7.64 2.24 18.14
C GLY A 137 6.90 3.55 17.97
N ALA A 138 6.19 3.72 16.85
CA ALA A 138 5.36 4.89 16.60
C ALA A 138 4.29 5.06 17.68
N ARG A 139 3.57 3.98 18.03
CA ARG A 139 2.57 4.01 19.11
C ARG A 139 3.17 4.43 20.45
N LYS A 140 4.34 3.87 20.78
CA LYS A 140 5.04 4.19 22.03
C LYS A 140 5.47 5.67 22.04
N ALA A 141 6.09 6.14 20.96
CA ALA A 141 6.61 7.50 20.83
C ALA A 141 5.52 8.58 20.85
N THR A 142 4.30 8.25 20.39
CA THR A 142 3.19 9.21 20.33
C THR A 142 2.18 9.04 21.48
N THR A 143 2.43 8.14 22.42
CA THR A 143 1.64 8.02 23.65
C THR A 143 1.92 9.22 24.56
N CYS A 144 0.88 9.95 24.96
CA CYS A 144 1.00 11.17 25.75
C CYS A 144 0.06 11.12 26.96
N ASP A 145 0.48 11.66 28.11
CA ASP A 145 -0.34 11.83 29.31
C ASP A 145 -1.06 10.55 29.79
N ASN A 146 -0.38 9.40 29.69
CA ASN A 146 -0.92 8.07 29.95
C ASN A 146 -2.10 7.66 29.06
N SER A 147 -2.38 8.39 27.98
CA SER A 147 -3.34 8.03 26.93
C SER A 147 -2.62 7.26 25.82
N PRO A 148 -2.79 5.93 25.71
CA PRO A 148 -2.07 5.12 24.74
C PRO A 148 -2.43 5.49 23.30
N THR A 149 -1.44 5.48 22.43
CA THR A 149 -1.73 5.49 20.99
C THR A 149 -2.19 4.10 20.55
N ALA A 150 -3.42 4.00 20.05
CA ALA A 150 -4.05 2.73 19.71
C ALA A 150 -3.43 2.07 18.47
N TRP A 151 -3.13 2.86 17.44
CA TRP A 151 -2.67 2.39 16.14
C TRP A 151 -1.30 2.95 15.75
N GLY A 152 -0.53 2.17 15.00
CA GLY A 152 0.78 2.55 14.48
C GLY A 152 0.96 2.17 13.03
N ILE A 153 1.59 3.04 12.23
CA ILE A 153 2.12 2.69 10.89
C ILE A 153 3.65 2.72 10.95
N GLY A 154 4.33 1.78 10.29
CA GLY A 154 5.77 1.80 10.04
C GLY A 154 6.09 1.57 8.57
N THR A 155 6.84 2.47 7.91
CA THR A 155 7.25 2.32 6.51
C THR A 155 8.76 2.17 6.36
N THR A 156 9.22 1.13 5.66
CA THR A 156 10.64 0.91 5.32
C THR A 156 10.78 0.31 3.94
N GLY A 157 11.84 0.66 3.21
CA GLY A 157 11.94 0.30 1.79
C GLY A 157 13.02 1.05 1.03
N VAL A 158 13.21 0.68 -0.23
CA VAL A 158 14.22 1.23 -1.13
C VAL A 158 13.52 2.09 -2.19
N ALA A 159 13.54 3.41 -2.00
CA ALA A 159 12.98 4.33 -3.00
C ALA A 159 13.93 4.55 -4.20
N GLY A 160 15.18 4.10 -4.15
CA GLY A 160 16.17 4.32 -5.20
C GLY A 160 16.91 5.66 -5.10
N PRO A 161 17.78 5.97 -6.08
CA PRO A 161 17.90 5.33 -7.40
C PRO A 161 18.73 4.03 -7.42
N ALA A 162 19.49 3.73 -6.37
CA ALA A 162 20.28 2.51 -6.27
C ALA A 162 19.62 1.48 -5.35
N SER A 163 20.01 0.21 -5.50
CA SER A 163 19.70 -0.84 -4.53
C SER A 163 20.31 -0.52 -3.17
N GLN A 164 19.75 -1.10 -2.11
CA GLN A 164 20.27 -0.98 -0.75
C GLN A 164 20.22 -2.36 -0.08
N ASP A 165 21.30 -2.76 0.59
CA ASP A 165 21.40 -4.03 1.33
C ASP A 165 20.98 -5.26 0.48
N GLY A 166 21.35 -5.25 -0.81
CA GLY A 166 20.99 -6.31 -1.76
C GLY A 166 19.52 -6.32 -2.20
N LYS A 167 18.69 -5.36 -1.75
CA LYS A 167 17.29 -5.22 -2.15
C LYS A 167 17.16 -4.27 -3.35
N PRO A 168 16.35 -4.63 -4.37
CA PRO A 168 16.15 -3.78 -5.53
C PRO A 168 15.33 -2.53 -5.19
N VAL A 169 15.45 -1.51 -6.05
CA VAL A 169 14.59 -0.32 -6.01
C VAL A 169 13.12 -0.74 -6.13
N GLY A 170 12.27 -0.12 -5.31
CA GLY A 170 10.84 -0.44 -5.25
C GLY A 170 10.48 -1.47 -4.19
N THR A 171 11.44 -2.14 -3.54
CA THR A 171 11.16 -3.04 -2.42
C THR A 171 10.69 -2.27 -1.19
N VAL A 172 9.46 -2.53 -0.73
CA VAL A 172 8.85 -1.83 0.40
C VAL A 172 8.15 -2.81 1.35
N TYR A 173 8.25 -2.54 2.65
CA TYR A 173 7.49 -3.18 3.71
C TYR A 173 6.73 -2.13 4.51
N ILE A 174 5.52 -2.50 4.92
CA ILE A 174 4.62 -1.66 5.71
C ILE A 174 4.18 -2.47 6.92
N GLY A 175 4.34 -1.94 8.12
CA GLY A 175 3.84 -2.51 9.36
C GLY A 175 2.65 -1.73 9.87
N ILE A 176 1.63 -2.42 10.38
CA ILE A 176 0.51 -1.85 11.13
C ILE A 176 0.51 -2.50 12.51
N ALA A 177 0.53 -1.67 13.54
CA ALA A 177 0.36 -2.09 14.92
C ALA A 177 -1.05 -1.72 15.39
N SER A 178 -1.82 -2.69 15.86
CA SER A 178 -3.20 -2.48 16.34
C SER A 178 -3.29 -2.74 17.85
N PRO A 179 -4.43 -2.42 18.50
CA PRO A 179 -4.65 -2.77 19.90
C PRO A 179 -4.53 -4.27 20.22
N THR A 180 -4.78 -5.15 19.25
CA THR A 180 -4.88 -6.60 19.45
C THR A 180 -3.77 -7.41 18.80
N GLY A 181 -2.88 -6.78 18.05
CA GLY A 181 -1.81 -7.47 17.34
C GLY A 181 -1.21 -6.64 16.22
N ASN A 182 -0.08 -7.09 15.70
CA ASN A 182 0.68 -6.36 14.70
C ASN A 182 0.86 -7.21 13.46
N ARG A 183 0.90 -6.57 12.30
CA ARG A 183 1.02 -7.24 11.00
C ARG A 183 1.92 -6.43 10.08
N ALA A 184 2.67 -7.11 9.24
CA ALA A 184 3.42 -6.49 8.16
C ALA A 184 2.96 -7.01 6.80
N TRP A 185 3.07 -6.15 5.78
CA TRP A 185 2.84 -6.46 4.38
C TRP A 185 4.11 -6.23 3.58
N GLY A 186 4.22 -6.98 2.49
CA GLY A 186 5.31 -6.92 1.54
C GLY A 186 6.10 -8.25 1.44
N PRO A 187 7.18 -8.27 0.65
CA PRO A 187 7.71 -7.12 -0.07
C PRO A 187 6.75 -6.67 -1.18
N PHE A 188 6.43 -5.39 -1.19
CA PHE A 188 5.90 -4.75 -2.39
C PHE A 188 7.06 -4.45 -3.33
N ASN A 189 6.80 -4.48 -4.63
CA ASN A 189 7.76 -4.11 -5.67
C ASN A 189 7.15 -3.00 -6.53
N PHE A 190 7.24 -1.76 -6.05
CA PHE A 190 6.64 -0.62 -6.74
C PHE A 190 7.52 -0.18 -7.92
N PRO A 191 6.95 -0.05 -9.13
CA PRO A 191 7.70 0.42 -10.29
C PRO A 191 7.82 1.95 -10.29
N GLY A 192 8.82 2.45 -11.01
CA GLY A 192 8.93 3.86 -11.36
C GLY A 192 10.03 4.63 -10.61
N SER A 193 9.90 5.95 -10.61
CA SER A 193 10.87 6.84 -9.97
C SER A 193 10.81 6.77 -8.45
N ARG A 194 11.80 7.37 -7.81
CA ARG A 194 11.86 7.53 -6.36
C ARG A 194 10.60 8.17 -5.78
N GLU A 195 10.07 9.19 -6.45
CA GLU A 195 8.87 9.90 -6.06
C GLU A 195 7.65 8.99 -6.17
N ARG A 196 7.48 8.29 -7.30
CA ARG A 196 6.36 7.35 -7.50
C ARG A 196 6.37 6.21 -6.49
N ILE A 197 7.54 5.69 -6.13
CA ILE A 197 7.66 4.63 -5.12
C ILE A 197 7.22 5.15 -3.75
N ARG A 198 7.61 6.38 -3.39
CA ARG A 198 7.17 7.01 -2.13
C ARG A 198 5.66 7.25 -2.12
N GLU A 199 5.10 7.80 -3.19
CA GLU A 199 3.65 8.02 -3.34
C GLU A 199 2.87 6.71 -3.24
N ALA A 200 3.30 5.67 -3.96
CA ALA A 200 2.69 4.35 -3.90
C ALA A 200 2.76 3.75 -2.49
N THR A 201 3.87 3.97 -1.78
CA THR A 201 4.02 3.51 -0.40
C THR A 201 3.05 4.23 0.54
N VAL A 202 2.85 5.54 0.37
CA VAL A 202 1.91 6.32 1.19
C VAL A 202 0.48 5.85 0.96
N LEU A 203 0.09 5.68 -0.30
CA LEU A 203 -1.23 5.16 -0.67
C LEU A 203 -1.46 3.77 -0.07
N GLU A 204 -0.52 2.85 -0.27
CA GLU A 204 -0.63 1.48 0.23
C GLU A 204 -0.69 1.44 1.77
N ALA A 205 0.08 2.27 2.47
CA ALA A 205 0.08 2.30 3.92
C ALA A 205 -1.28 2.70 4.50
N LEU A 206 -1.92 3.72 3.92
CA LEU A 206 -3.24 4.15 4.34
C LEU A 206 -4.33 3.14 3.95
N SER A 207 -4.23 2.52 2.78
CA SER A 207 -5.13 1.43 2.37
C SER A 207 -5.10 0.27 3.35
N ARG A 208 -3.90 -0.20 3.74
CA ARG A 208 -3.76 -1.29 4.72
C ARG A 208 -4.25 -0.92 6.10
N LEU A 209 -4.00 0.31 6.56
CA LEU A 209 -4.56 0.77 7.82
C LEU A 209 -6.09 0.78 7.77
N ARG A 210 -6.70 1.28 6.69
CA ARG A 210 -8.15 1.31 6.53
C ARG A 210 -8.76 -0.10 6.57
N GLU A 211 -8.16 -1.05 5.85
CA GLU A 211 -8.59 -2.46 5.87
C GLU A 211 -8.56 -3.04 7.29
N GLU A 212 -7.47 -2.82 8.03
CA GLU A 212 -7.32 -3.31 9.40
C GLU A 212 -8.31 -2.63 10.37
N LEU A 213 -8.58 -1.33 10.21
CA LEU A 213 -9.58 -0.63 11.00
C LEU A 213 -11.00 -1.19 10.78
N VAL A 214 -11.36 -1.48 9.53
CA VAL A 214 -12.66 -2.07 9.18
C VAL A 214 -12.78 -3.49 9.74
N ALA A 215 -11.72 -4.29 9.61
CA ALA A 215 -11.66 -5.63 10.17
C ALA A 215 -11.77 -5.63 11.71
N TYR A 216 -11.04 -4.74 12.38
CA TYR A 216 -11.07 -4.58 13.83
C TYR A 216 -12.47 -4.22 14.34
N ARG A 217 -13.15 -3.24 13.72
CA ARG A 217 -14.53 -2.87 14.07
C ARG A 217 -15.51 -4.03 13.94
N SER A 218 -15.30 -4.89 12.94
CA SER A 218 -16.15 -6.05 12.69
C SER A 218 -15.96 -7.14 13.75
N ASN A 219 -14.76 -7.25 14.31
CA ASN A 219 -14.43 -8.21 15.36
C ASN A 219 -14.86 -7.76 16.76
N VAL A 220 -14.78 -6.46 17.07
CA VAL A 220 -15.19 -5.91 18.39
C VAL A 220 -16.72 -5.90 18.56
N ARG A 221 -17.48 -5.88 17.47
CA ARG A 221 -18.96 -5.89 17.51
C ARG A 221 -19.58 -7.29 17.66
N LYS A 222 -18.77 -8.36 17.59
CA LYS A 222 -19.22 -9.74 17.82
C LYS A 222 -19.02 -10.12 19.28
#